data_AF-A0A3Q2Z4W0-F1
#
_entry.id   AF-A0A3Q2Z4W0-F1
#
_cell.length_a   1.000
_cell.length_b   1.000
_cell.length_c   1.000
_cell.angle_alpha   90.00
_cell.angle_beta   90.00
_cell.angle_gamma   90.00
#
_symmetry.space_group_name_H-M   'P 1'
#
loop_
_entity.id
_entity.type
_entity.pdbx_description
1 polymer ?
#
loop_
_entity_poly.entity_id
_entity_poly.type
_entity_poly.pdbx_seq_one_letter_code
_entity_poly.pdbx_strand_id
1 'polypeptide(L)'
;VYQAENEPELPNPRSLSRTVSVGPSGLPSTRNHTVLSLFFGYHIAFEIMNTRTPGCPPEFMNIPVPKGDPVFDPNATGEVLLPFQRGPWDKDTGQSPGNPRTQVNLVTAWIDGSSIYGPCNSWSDSLRSFSNGLLASGFEKNMPRQATSHSLMWSAADPTTGDHGPEGLYELGNAWGNENMFTAAEGIIWFRYHNYLASKLREEHPQWSDEELFQNARKTVVATFQNIALYEWLPAYLGDRTLPPYPGYQKFVDPAISPEFETAAMRLGITMAPPGVYMRNRTCHFRKIINTDGSLSSALRLCNSFWKRQAVNVNTSRDVDDLIMGMASQIAEEVDHIVVEDLRGHLLKSPTARCQSVRWTMPSEP
;
A
#
# COMPACT_ATOMS: atom_id res chain seq x y z
N VAL A 1 17.62 -13.95 23.49
CA VAL A 1 17.70 -14.39 22.07
C VAL A 1 16.66 -13.69 21.22
N TYR A 2 15.37 -13.75 21.55
CA TYR A 2 14.29 -13.19 20.72
C TYR A 2 13.48 -12.06 21.41
N GLN A 3 13.80 -11.73 22.66
CA GLN A 3 13.22 -10.58 23.35
C GLN A 3 13.74 -9.30 22.69
N ALA A 4 12.81 -8.44 22.30
CA ALA A 4 13.16 -7.14 21.75
C ALA A 4 13.64 -6.22 22.88
N GLU A 5 14.61 -5.35 22.57
CA GLU A 5 14.98 -4.25 23.45
C GLU A 5 13.76 -3.32 23.64
N ASN A 6 13.59 -2.81 24.86
CA ASN A 6 12.44 -2.01 25.23
C ASN A 6 12.82 -0.99 26.31
N GLU A 7 11.85 -0.23 26.81
CA GLU A 7 12.04 0.67 27.94
C GLU A 7 12.61 -0.10 29.16
N PRO A 8 13.58 0.49 29.89
CA PRO A 8 14.11 1.85 29.78
C PRO A 8 15.32 2.02 28.86
N GLU A 9 15.82 0.95 28.22
CA GLU A 9 17.03 0.99 27.37
C GLU A 9 16.79 1.78 26.09
N LEU A 10 15.58 1.68 25.54
CA LEU A 10 15.10 2.47 24.40
C LEU A 10 13.97 3.41 24.83
N PRO A 11 13.79 4.56 24.15
CA PRO A 11 12.68 5.47 24.44
C PRO A 11 11.34 4.84 24.07
N ASN A 12 10.30 5.21 24.81
CA ASN A 12 8.92 4.85 24.52
C ASN A 12 8.56 5.14 23.03
N PRO A 13 8.02 4.16 22.27
CA PRO A 13 7.75 4.33 20.83
C PRO A 13 6.82 5.49 20.50
N ARG A 14 5.77 5.71 21.31
CA ARG A 14 4.82 6.82 21.09
C ARG A 14 5.45 8.17 21.39
N SER A 15 6.25 8.26 22.46
CA SER A 15 7.02 9.47 22.78
C SER A 15 7.98 9.81 21.65
N LEU A 16 8.74 8.83 21.16
CA LEU A 16 9.66 9.02 20.04
C LEU A 16 8.94 9.48 18.77
N SER A 17 7.83 8.82 18.41
CA SER A 17 6.99 9.24 17.28
C SER A 17 6.54 10.70 17.44
N ARG A 18 6.12 11.13 18.62
CA ARG A 18 5.71 12.52 18.83
C ARG A 18 6.86 13.52 18.74
N THR A 19 8.02 13.17 19.27
CA THR A 19 9.20 14.04 19.23
C THR A 19 9.76 14.19 17.83
N VAL A 20 9.75 13.11 17.03
CA VAL A 20 10.39 13.08 15.72
C VAL A 20 9.42 13.43 14.59
N SER A 21 8.15 13.00 14.64
CA SER A 21 7.27 13.07 13.46
C SER A 21 6.17 14.11 13.51
N VAL A 22 6.13 14.96 14.54
CA VAL A 22 5.17 16.06 14.63
C VAL A 22 5.69 17.26 13.86
N GLY A 23 4.90 17.73 12.91
CA GLY A 23 5.14 18.95 12.16
C GLY A 23 3.91 19.36 11.34
N PRO A 24 3.97 20.51 10.66
CA PRO A 24 2.91 20.92 9.74
C PRO A 24 2.86 20.01 8.52
N SER A 25 1.66 19.57 8.13
CA SER A 25 1.44 18.93 6.83
C SER A 25 1.34 19.97 5.70
N GLY A 26 1.47 19.52 4.46
CA GLY A 26 1.36 20.35 3.26
C GLY A 26 2.71 20.90 2.78
N LEU A 27 3.83 20.32 3.22
CA LEU A 27 5.15 20.69 2.76
C LEU A 27 5.43 19.95 1.45
N PRO A 28 5.54 20.63 0.29
CA PRO A 28 5.71 19.95 -0.98
C PRO A 28 7.13 19.39 -1.13
N SER A 29 7.25 18.20 -1.71
CA SER A 29 8.53 17.57 -2.04
C SER A 29 9.47 18.50 -2.84
N THR A 30 10.67 18.73 -2.32
CA THR A 30 11.78 19.48 -2.93
C THR A 30 12.25 18.87 -4.25
N ARG A 31 11.98 17.57 -4.45
CA ARG A 31 12.28 16.82 -5.68
C ARG A 31 11.07 16.67 -6.60
N ASN A 32 9.95 17.32 -6.28
CA ASN A 32 8.68 17.20 -7.00
C ASN A 32 8.23 15.75 -7.18
N HIS A 33 8.47 14.88 -6.19
CA HIS A 33 7.89 13.54 -6.23
C HIS A 33 6.37 13.64 -6.31
N THR A 34 5.77 12.86 -7.20
CA THR A 34 4.31 12.81 -7.33
C THR A 34 3.73 11.82 -6.33
N VAL A 35 2.46 12.01 -5.98
CA VAL A 35 1.72 11.05 -5.15
C VAL A 35 1.61 9.70 -5.85
N LEU A 36 1.55 9.68 -7.19
CA LEU A 36 1.60 8.43 -7.96
C LEU A 36 2.92 7.69 -7.75
N SER A 37 4.05 8.41 -7.78
CA SER A 37 5.35 7.82 -7.49
C SER A 37 5.40 7.19 -6.09
N LEU A 38 4.76 7.81 -5.11
CA LEU A 38 4.66 7.23 -3.77
C LEU A 38 3.87 5.91 -3.76
N PHE A 39 2.65 5.89 -4.32
CA PHE A 39 1.79 4.71 -4.27
C PHE A 39 2.28 3.57 -5.17
N PHE A 40 2.96 3.88 -6.28
CA PHE A 40 3.72 2.90 -7.03
C PHE A 40 4.85 2.28 -6.19
N GLY A 41 5.54 3.10 -5.36
CA GLY A 41 6.51 2.61 -4.39
C GLY A 41 5.91 1.67 -3.32
N TYR A 42 4.70 1.99 -2.81
CA TYR A 42 3.96 1.05 -1.94
C TYR A 42 3.59 -0.24 -2.67
N HIS A 43 3.25 -0.17 -3.96
CA HIS A 43 2.96 -1.36 -4.76
C HIS A 43 4.20 -2.26 -4.92
N ILE A 44 5.39 -1.67 -5.17
CA ILE A 44 6.67 -2.40 -5.17
C ILE A 44 6.99 -2.98 -3.79
N ALA A 45 6.72 -2.26 -2.71
CA ALA A 45 6.90 -2.80 -1.37
C ALA A 45 6.00 -4.02 -1.12
N PHE A 46 4.74 -3.98 -1.57
CA PHE A 46 3.81 -5.10 -1.43
C PHE A 46 4.17 -6.30 -2.32
N GLU A 47 4.90 -6.06 -3.41
CA GLU A 47 5.47 -7.10 -4.28
C GLU A 47 6.52 -7.94 -3.55
N ILE A 48 7.46 -7.29 -2.86
CA ILE A 48 8.68 -7.97 -2.36
C ILE A 48 8.66 -8.26 -0.86
N MET A 49 7.78 -7.64 -0.07
CA MET A 49 7.79 -7.80 1.39
C MET A 49 6.41 -7.77 2.06
N ASN A 50 6.21 -8.72 2.98
CA ASN A 50 5.06 -8.76 3.86
C ASN A 50 5.40 -9.49 5.17
N THR A 51 5.54 -8.74 6.24
CA THR A 51 5.73 -9.25 7.61
C THR A 51 4.58 -8.87 8.56
N ARG A 52 3.48 -8.31 8.01
CA ARG A 52 2.43 -7.62 8.78
C ARG A 52 1.47 -8.54 9.52
N THR A 53 1.30 -9.78 9.05
CA THR A 53 0.35 -10.69 9.69
C THR A 53 0.86 -11.08 11.08
N PRO A 54 -0.02 -11.36 12.05
CA PRO A 54 0.41 -11.83 13.36
C PRO A 54 1.08 -13.21 13.31
N GLY A 55 2.11 -13.42 14.14
CA GLY A 55 2.76 -14.71 14.34
C GLY A 55 2.06 -15.62 15.35
N CYS A 56 2.47 -16.89 15.38
CA CYS A 56 1.97 -17.93 16.29
C CYS A 56 3.13 -18.60 17.06
N PRO A 57 3.06 -18.74 18.40
CA PRO A 57 1.99 -18.27 19.30
C PRO A 57 1.86 -16.74 19.33
N PRO A 58 0.70 -16.21 19.77
CA PRO A 58 0.50 -14.77 19.83
C PRO A 58 1.45 -14.14 20.86
N GLU A 59 2.36 -13.29 20.38
CA GLU A 59 3.27 -12.50 21.20
C GLU A 59 2.92 -11.02 21.08
N PHE A 60 2.57 -10.39 22.19
CA PHE A 60 2.25 -8.95 22.25
C PHE A 60 3.43 -8.15 22.79
N MET A 61 3.75 -7.07 22.09
CA MET A 61 4.68 -6.03 22.52
C MET A 61 3.91 -4.71 22.54
N ASN A 62 3.02 -4.58 23.53
CA ASN A 62 2.14 -3.42 23.68
C ASN A 62 2.95 -2.13 23.77
N ILE A 63 2.41 -1.06 23.19
CA ILE A 63 3.02 0.28 23.23
C ILE A 63 2.33 1.07 24.35
N PRO A 64 3.03 1.39 25.45
CA PRO A 64 2.50 2.24 26.50
C PRO A 64 2.27 3.65 25.94
N VAL A 65 1.06 4.17 26.10
CA VAL A 65 0.75 5.56 25.70
C VAL A 65 1.14 6.50 26.83
N PRO A 66 1.97 7.53 26.56
CA PRO A 66 2.29 8.54 27.56
C PRO A 66 1.03 9.23 28.09
N LYS A 67 0.97 9.44 29.40
CA LYS A 67 -0.15 10.11 30.06
C LYS A 67 -0.45 11.45 29.41
N GLY A 68 -1.72 11.67 29.06
CA GLY A 68 -2.15 12.92 28.42
C GLY A 68 -1.79 13.00 26.93
N ASP A 69 -1.64 11.85 26.25
CA ASP A 69 -1.52 11.84 24.80
C ASP A 69 -2.78 12.43 24.14
N PRO A 70 -2.66 13.49 23.32
CA PRO A 70 -3.83 14.21 22.81
C PRO A 70 -4.70 13.36 21.87
N VAL A 71 -4.16 12.26 21.33
CA VAL A 71 -4.86 11.39 20.39
C VAL A 71 -5.42 10.16 21.09
N PHE A 72 -4.59 9.48 21.89
CA PHE A 72 -4.90 8.16 22.45
C PHE A 72 -5.26 8.18 23.94
N ASP A 73 -4.82 9.17 24.71
CA ASP A 73 -5.15 9.35 26.13
C ASP A 73 -5.54 10.82 26.45
N PRO A 74 -6.60 11.35 25.81
CA PRO A 74 -6.99 12.76 26.00
C PRO A 74 -7.47 13.06 27.42
N ASN A 75 -7.91 12.05 28.16
CA ASN A 75 -8.36 12.17 29.55
C ASN A 75 -7.22 11.99 30.57
N ALA A 76 -5.98 11.81 30.11
CA ALA A 76 -4.80 11.65 30.93
C ALA A 76 -4.93 10.54 32.00
N THR A 77 -5.50 9.40 31.62
CA THR A 77 -5.62 8.24 32.52
C THR A 77 -4.25 7.64 32.82
N GLY A 78 -3.32 7.66 31.84
CA GLY A 78 -2.01 7.02 31.95
C GLY A 78 -2.04 5.49 31.88
N GLU A 79 -3.19 4.89 31.54
CA GLU A 79 -3.38 3.43 31.51
C GLU A 79 -3.57 2.87 30.09
N VAL A 80 -3.55 3.73 29.07
CA VAL A 80 -3.81 3.33 27.68
C VAL A 80 -2.63 2.55 27.11
N LEU A 81 -2.91 1.35 26.58
CA LEU A 81 -1.95 0.52 25.86
C LEU A 81 -2.44 0.31 24.43
N LEU A 82 -1.60 0.60 23.44
CA LEU A 82 -1.89 0.23 22.05
C LEU A 82 -1.40 -1.22 21.83
N PRO A 83 -2.28 -2.16 21.45
CA PRO A 83 -1.88 -3.52 21.19
C PRO A 83 -1.04 -3.59 19.92
N PHE A 84 0.14 -4.19 20.03
CA PHE A 84 0.99 -4.49 18.88
C PHE A 84 1.44 -5.95 19.00
N GLN A 85 1.13 -6.74 17.97
CA GLN A 85 1.43 -8.17 17.93
C GLN A 85 2.62 -8.40 17.01
N ARG A 86 3.55 -9.25 17.44
CA ARG A 86 4.74 -9.60 16.66
C ARG A 86 4.35 -10.45 15.46
N GLY A 87 5.02 -10.20 14.33
CA GLY A 87 4.83 -10.96 13.08
C GLY A 87 5.39 -12.38 13.14
N PRO A 88 5.18 -13.21 12.09
CA PRO A 88 5.73 -14.55 12.01
C PRO A 88 7.25 -14.55 11.92
N TRP A 89 7.83 -15.65 12.35
CA TRP A 89 9.27 -15.90 12.32
C TRP A 89 9.55 -17.33 11.88
N ASP A 90 10.80 -17.55 11.45
CA ASP A 90 11.25 -18.88 11.04
C ASP A 90 11.35 -19.76 12.28
N LYS A 91 10.65 -20.90 12.24
CA LYS A 91 10.52 -21.84 13.36
C LYS A 91 11.85 -22.50 13.73
N ASP A 92 12.80 -22.54 12.80
CA ASP A 92 14.14 -23.08 13.04
C ASP A 92 15.08 -22.05 13.70
N THR A 93 14.61 -20.80 13.90
CA THR A 93 15.38 -19.69 14.49
C THR A 93 14.85 -19.24 15.85
N GLY A 94 15.62 -18.41 16.56
CA GLY A 94 15.18 -17.76 17.80
C GLY A 94 15.27 -18.62 19.06
N GLN A 95 15.87 -19.81 18.98
CA GLN A 95 15.99 -20.76 20.09
C GLN A 95 17.35 -20.69 20.82
N SER A 96 18.39 -20.12 20.18
CA SER A 96 19.73 -20.02 20.75
C SER A 96 20.43 -18.72 20.35
N PRO A 97 21.40 -18.22 21.14
CA PRO A 97 22.14 -16.99 20.80
C PRO A 97 22.88 -17.06 19.46
N GLY A 98 23.29 -18.26 19.03
CA GLY A 98 23.96 -18.48 17.74
C GLY A 98 23.01 -18.54 16.54
N ASN A 99 21.70 -18.58 16.77
CA ASN A 99 20.66 -18.51 15.73
C ASN A 99 19.48 -17.65 16.25
N PRO A 100 19.65 -16.32 16.29
CA PRO A 100 18.62 -15.40 16.77
C PRO A 100 17.37 -15.46 15.88
N ARG A 101 16.27 -14.85 16.34
CA ARG A 101 14.99 -14.92 15.62
C ARG A 101 15.06 -14.14 14.31
N THR A 102 14.61 -14.76 13.22
CA THR A 102 14.49 -14.13 11.89
C THR A 102 13.03 -14.10 11.45
N GLN A 103 12.55 -12.94 11.00
CA GLN A 103 11.19 -12.77 10.49
C GLN A 103 10.99 -13.50 9.15
N VAL A 104 9.76 -13.93 8.89
CA VAL A 104 9.40 -14.58 7.62
C VAL A 104 8.70 -13.57 6.71
N ASN A 105 9.19 -13.48 5.48
CA ASN A 105 8.48 -12.80 4.40
C ASN A 105 7.37 -13.70 3.86
N LEU A 106 6.14 -13.19 3.80
CA LEU A 106 4.95 -13.93 3.37
C LEU A 106 4.60 -13.74 1.89
N VAL A 107 5.40 -12.99 1.15
CA VAL A 107 5.33 -12.90 -0.31
C VAL A 107 6.66 -13.35 -0.92
N THR A 108 6.70 -13.46 -2.23
CA THR A 108 7.96 -13.74 -2.94
C THR A 108 8.94 -12.58 -2.72
N ALA A 109 10.23 -12.88 -2.55
CA ALA A 109 11.26 -11.83 -2.47
C ALA A 109 11.60 -11.21 -3.85
N TRP A 110 11.04 -11.78 -4.91
CA TRP A 110 11.28 -11.40 -6.29
C TRP A 110 10.34 -10.27 -6.72
N ILE A 111 10.77 -9.48 -7.70
CA ILE A 111 9.89 -8.59 -8.45
C ILE A 111 9.30 -9.42 -9.60
N ASP A 112 8.38 -10.34 -9.33
CA ASP A 112 7.84 -11.34 -10.25
C ASP A 112 6.34 -11.17 -10.58
N GLY A 113 5.78 -10.03 -10.20
CA GLY A 113 4.36 -9.66 -10.32
C GLY A 113 3.47 -10.34 -9.29
N SER A 114 4.00 -10.79 -8.14
CA SER A 114 3.20 -11.43 -7.08
C SER A 114 2.10 -10.52 -6.52
N SER A 115 2.31 -9.20 -6.49
CA SER A 115 1.31 -8.19 -6.13
C SER A 115 0.14 -8.11 -7.12
N ILE A 116 0.34 -8.60 -8.35
CA ILE A 116 -0.65 -8.61 -9.45
C ILE A 116 -1.29 -10.00 -9.57
N TYR A 117 -0.48 -11.07 -9.48
CA TYR A 117 -0.89 -12.44 -9.80
C TYR A 117 -1.02 -13.38 -8.59
N GLY A 118 -0.66 -12.93 -7.39
CA GLY A 118 -0.64 -13.75 -6.19
C GLY A 118 0.74 -14.39 -5.93
N PRO A 119 1.08 -14.66 -4.65
CA PRO A 119 2.34 -15.31 -4.27
C PRO A 119 2.32 -16.84 -4.49
N CYS A 120 1.19 -17.44 -4.88
CA CYS A 120 1.07 -18.88 -5.13
C CYS A 120 0.08 -19.20 -6.26
N ASN A 121 0.21 -20.40 -6.84
CA ASN A 121 -0.61 -20.81 -7.99
C ASN A 121 -2.11 -20.81 -7.68
N SER A 122 -2.54 -21.28 -6.51
CA SER A 122 -3.95 -21.28 -6.13
C SER A 122 -4.52 -19.85 -6.01
N TRP A 123 -3.70 -18.88 -5.60
CA TRP A 123 -4.08 -17.48 -5.61
C TRP A 123 -4.24 -16.97 -7.04
N SER A 124 -3.25 -17.25 -7.90
CA SER A 124 -3.32 -16.88 -9.32
C SER A 124 -4.54 -17.44 -10.01
N ASP A 125 -4.84 -18.72 -9.79
CA ASP A 125 -6.02 -19.40 -10.30
C ASP A 125 -7.31 -18.73 -9.80
N SER A 126 -7.36 -18.32 -8.53
CA SER A 126 -8.52 -17.59 -8.00
C SER A 126 -8.75 -16.24 -8.69
N LEU A 127 -7.68 -15.56 -9.12
CA LEU A 127 -7.74 -14.28 -9.82
C LEU A 127 -8.04 -14.42 -11.32
N ARG A 128 -7.96 -15.62 -11.88
CA ARG A 128 -8.15 -15.86 -13.32
C ARG A 128 -9.61 -16.08 -13.68
N SER A 129 -9.96 -15.69 -14.90
CA SER A 129 -11.25 -16.05 -15.51
C SER A 129 -11.22 -17.41 -16.22
N PHE A 130 -10.01 -17.93 -16.49
CA PHE A 130 -9.77 -19.09 -17.37
C PHE A 130 -10.42 -18.96 -18.76
N SER A 131 -10.58 -17.72 -19.22
CA SER A 131 -11.05 -17.42 -20.55
C SER A 131 -10.19 -16.34 -21.19
N ASN A 132 -9.64 -16.66 -22.38
CA ASN A 132 -8.89 -15.73 -23.22
C ASN A 132 -7.65 -15.11 -22.56
N GLY A 133 -7.08 -15.81 -21.58
CA GLY A 133 -5.92 -15.38 -20.81
C GLY A 133 -6.18 -14.20 -19.90
N LEU A 134 -7.44 -13.95 -19.50
CA LEU A 134 -7.83 -12.75 -18.73
C LEU A 134 -7.88 -13.02 -17.22
N LEU A 135 -7.52 -12.01 -16.44
CA LEU A 135 -7.89 -11.91 -15.02
C LEU A 135 -9.40 -11.65 -14.89
N ALA A 136 -9.99 -12.24 -13.84
CA ALA A 136 -11.41 -12.18 -13.57
C ALA A 136 -11.88 -10.74 -13.27
N SER A 137 -12.81 -10.26 -14.09
CA SER A 137 -13.41 -8.94 -13.95
C SER A 137 -14.69 -9.01 -13.12
N GLY A 138 -15.04 -7.91 -12.46
CA GLY A 138 -16.30 -7.75 -11.75
C GLY A 138 -17.45 -7.36 -12.68
N PHE A 139 -18.42 -6.61 -12.15
CA PHE A 139 -19.56 -6.10 -12.92
C PHE A 139 -19.12 -5.19 -14.09
N GLU A 140 -18.13 -4.31 -13.84
CA GLU A 140 -17.45 -3.57 -14.90
C GLU A 140 -16.25 -4.36 -15.40
N LYS A 141 -16.12 -4.53 -16.72
CA LYS A 141 -15.00 -5.25 -17.36
C LYS A 141 -13.62 -4.68 -17.00
N ASN A 142 -13.54 -3.39 -16.73
CA ASN A 142 -12.29 -2.70 -16.37
C ASN A 142 -12.01 -2.71 -14.87
N MET A 143 -12.81 -3.41 -14.06
CA MET A 143 -12.61 -3.53 -12.62
C MET A 143 -12.40 -4.99 -12.24
N PRO A 144 -11.52 -5.29 -11.27
CA PRO A 144 -11.36 -6.64 -10.75
C PRO A 144 -12.66 -7.15 -10.14
N ARG A 145 -12.78 -8.47 -10.02
CA ARG A 145 -13.86 -9.09 -9.25
C ARG A 145 -13.82 -8.60 -7.80
N GLN A 146 -14.99 -8.37 -7.22
CA GLN A 146 -15.09 -8.05 -5.80
C GLN A 146 -14.97 -9.33 -4.95
N ALA A 147 -14.34 -9.18 -3.80
CA ALA A 147 -14.12 -10.22 -2.83
C ALA A 147 -15.44 -10.74 -2.26
N THR A 148 -15.51 -12.06 -2.08
CA THR A 148 -16.64 -12.77 -1.45
C THR A 148 -16.21 -13.32 -0.08
N SER A 149 -17.11 -14.01 0.63
CA SER A 149 -16.84 -14.63 1.93
C SER A 149 -15.64 -15.59 1.96
N HIS A 150 -15.20 -16.10 0.81
CA HIS A 150 -14.03 -16.98 0.66
C HIS A 150 -12.78 -16.26 0.15
N SER A 151 -12.76 -14.92 0.21
CA SER A 151 -11.66 -14.13 -0.33
C SER A 151 -10.35 -14.31 0.45
N LEU A 152 -9.25 -14.22 -0.28
CA LEU A 152 -7.89 -14.19 0.25
C LEU A 152 -7.47 -12.79 0.72
N MET A 153 -8.33 -11.78 0.55
CA MET A 153 -8.05 -10.41 0.95
C MET A 153 -8.07 -10.24 2.47
N TRP A 154 -7.12 -9.45 2.97
CA TRP A 154 -7.21 -8.95 4.33
C TRP A 154 -8.41 -8.01 4.45
N SER A 155 -9.21 -8.18 5.50
CA SER A 155 -10.50 -7.50 5.65
C SER A 155 -10.62 -6.74 6.97
N ALA A 156 -9.59 -5.94 7.30
CA ALA A 156 -9.63 -5.06 8.48
C ALA A 156 -10.84 -4.13 8.46
N ALA A 157 -11.42 -3.85 9.63
CA ALA A 157 -12.58 -2.97 9.73
C ALA A 157 -12.27 -1.55 9.24
N ASP A 158 -13.25 -0.92 8.60
CA ASP A 158 -13.16 0.47 8.15
C ASP A 158 -13.06 1.37 9.39
N PRO A 159 -11.98 2.14 9.58
CA PRO A 159 -11.80 2.94 10.78
C PRO A 159 -12.77 4.13 10.88
N THR A 160 -13.51 4.45 9.80
CA THR A 160 -14.50 5.54 9.78
C THR A 160 -15.92 5.05 10.01
N THR A 161 -16.31 3.91 9.42
CA THR A 161 -17.69 3.39 9.48
C THR A 161 -17.84 2.18 10.40
N GLY A 162 -16.75 1.46 10.68
CA GLY A 162 -16.79 0.18 11.40
C GLY A 162 -17.25 -1.00 10.54
N ASP A 163 -17.46 -0.79 9.25
CA ASP A 163 -17.82 -1.86 8.32
C ASP A 163 -16.70 -2.89 8.28
N HIS A 164 -17.08 -4.16 8.25
CA HIS A 164 -16.17 -5.30 8.26
C HIS A 164 -16.63 -6.34 7.25
N GLY A 165 -15.79 -7.33 7.00
CA GLY A 165 -16.04 -8.33 5.98
C GLY A 165 -15.39 -7.99 4.63
N PRO A 166 -15.36 -8.96 3.71
CA PRO A 166 -14.72 -8.84 2.40
C PRO A 166 -15.57 -8.12 1.36
N GLU A 167 -16.88 -7.97 1.57
CA GLU A 167 -17.79 -7.39 0.58
C GLU A 167 -17.36 -5.97 0.19
N GLY A 168 -17.16 -5.74 -1.11
CA GLY A 168 -16.76 -4.43 -1.66
C GLY A 168 -15.25 -4.23 -1.80
N LEU A 169 -14.42 -5.10 -1.22
CA LEU A 169 -12.98 -5.13 -1.52
C LEU A 169 -12.75 -5.76 -2.90
N TYR A 170 -11.66 -5.39 -3.59
CA TYR A 170 -11.28 -5.99 -4.87
C TYR A 170 -10.36 -7.19 -4.66
N GLU A 171 -10.50 -8.24 -5.47
CA GLU A 171 -9.54 -9.34 -5.47
C GLU A 171 -8.29 -8.96 -6.27
N LEU A 172 -7.15 -8.90 -5.57
CA LEU A 172 -5.85 -8.46 -6.09
C LEU A 172 -4.76 -9.51 -5.80
N GLY A 173 -3.57 -9.37 -6.37
CA GLY A 173 -2.45 -10.29 -6.12
C GLY A 173 -1.87 -10.19 -4.70
N ASN A 174 -2.09 -9.08 -4.01
CA ASN A 174 -1.65 -8.90 -2.62
C ASN A 174 -2.85 -8.80 -1.66
N ALA A 175 -2.80 -9.52 -0.54
CA ALA A 175 -3.83 -9.51 0.51
C ALA A 175 -4.15 -8.10 1.04
N TRP A 176 -3.16 -7.21 1.03
CA TRP A 176 -3.22 -5.83 1.53
C TRP A 176 -3.46 -4.81 0.42
N GLY A 177 -3.73 -5.23 -0.82
CA GLY A 177 -3.94 -4.31 -1.95
C GLY A 177 -5.07 -3.30 -1.73
N ASN A 178 -6.05 -3.65 -0.89
CA ASN A 178 -7.19 -2.78 -0.52
C ASN A 178 -6.96 -1.96 0.76
N GLU A 179 -5.72 -1.85 1.24
CA GLU A 179 -5.42 -1.09 2.47
C GLU A 179 -5.98 0.33 2.40
N ASN A 180 -5.79 1.01 1.27
CA ASN A 180 -6.46 2.25 0.94
C ASN A 180 -6.82 2.30 -0.56
N MET A 181 -7.69 3.23 -0.95
CA MET A 181 -8.13 3.33 -2.36
C MET A 181 -6.98 3.66 -3.33
N PHE A 182 -5.90 4.30 -2.86
CA PHE A 182 -4.76 4.68 -3.70
C PHE A 182 -3.91 3.46 -4.05
N THR A 183 -3.62 2.58 -3.08
CA THR A 183 -2.95 1.29 -3.33
C THR A 183 -3.83 0.36 -4.18
N ALA A 184 -5.14 0.37 -3.97
CA ALA A 184 -6.07 -0.41 -4.78
C ALA A 184 -6.08 0.08 -6.23
N ALA A 185 -6.00 1.40 -6.46
CA ALA A 185 -5.95 1.97 -7.80
C ALA A 185 -4.72 1.51 -8.60
N GLU A 186 -3.54 1.42 -7.96
CA GLU A 186 -2.34 0.82 -8.57
C GLU A 186 -2.60 -0.62 -9.01
N GLY A 187 -3.14 -1.46 -8.11
CA GLY A 187 -3.48 -2.85 -8.44
C GLY A 187 -4.48 -2.96 -9.61
N ILE A 188 -5.47 -2.06 -9.67
CA ILE A 188 -6.47 -2.02 -10.73
C ILE A 188 -5.83 -1.63 -12.08
N ILE A 189 -4.88 -0.68 -12.13
CA ILE A 189 -4.18 -0.35 -13.38
C ILE A 189 -3.44 -1.58 -13.91
N TRP A 190 -2.68 -2.28 -13.06
CA TRP A 190 -1.91 -3.45 -13.47
C TRP A 190 -2.80 -4.61 -13.93
N PHE A 191 -3.94 -4.82 -13.26
CA PHE A 191 -5.00 -5.72 -13.71
C PHE A 191 -5.50 -5.35 -15.13
N ARG A 192 -5.83 -4.07 -15.36
CA ARG A 192 -6.31 -3.61 -16.68
C ARG A 192 -5.25 -3.77 -17.75
N TYR A 193 -3.98 -3.47 -17.42
CA TYR A 193 -2.87 -3.59 -18.36
C TYR A 193 -2.64 -5.05 -18.78
N HIS A 194 -2.73 -6.00 -17.84
CA HIS A 194 -2.72 -7.42 -18.17
C HIS A 194 -3.87 -7.80 -19.13
N ASN A 195 -5.11 -7.42 -18.80
CA ASN A 195 -6.27 -7.76 -19.64
C ASN A 195 -6.22 -7.11 -21.03
N TYR A 196 -5.65 -5.90 -21.13
CA TYR A 196 -5.36 -5.25 -22.41
C TYR A 196 -4.36 -6.07 -23.24
N LEU A 197 -3.23 -6.47 -22.64
CA LEU A 197 -2.21 -7.26 -23.34
C LEU A 197 -2.73 -8.64 -23.74
N ALA A 198 -3.44 -9.35 -22.87
CA ALA A 198 -4.04 -10.64 -23.21
C ALA A 198 -5.06 -10.52 -24.36
N SER A 199 -5.85 -9.43 -24.38
CA SER A 199 -6.77 -9.16 -25.49
C SER A 199 -6.02 -8.90 -26.80
N LYS A 200 -4.91 -8.15 -26.76
CA LYS A 200 -4.05 -7.89 -27.93
C LYS A 200 -3.38 -9.16 -28.45
N LEU A 201 -2.82 -9.97 -27.55
CA LEU A 201 -2.22 -11.26 -27.90
C LEU A 201 -3.25 -12.21 -28.53
N ARG A 202 -4.52 -12.16 -28.11
CA ARG A 202 -5.58 -12.97 -28.73
C ARG A 202 -5.93 -12.49 -30.15
N GLU A 203 -5.88 -11.19 -30.42
CA GLU A 203 -6.05 -10.63 -31.77
C GLU A 203 -4.89 -11.08 -32.69
N GLU A 204 -3.66 -11.07 -32.18
CA GLU A 204 -2.44 -11.42 -32.92
C GLU A 204 -2.23 -12.93 -33.08
N HIS A 205 -2.65 -13.71 -32.08
CA HIS A 205 -2.49 -15.16 -32.02
C HIS A 205 -3.83 -15.87 -31.71
N PRO A 206 -4.80 -15.89 -32.64
CA PRO A 206 -6.14 -16.44 -32.38
C PRO A 206 -6.18 -17.94 -32.04
N GLN A 207 -5.09 -18.67 -32.32
CA GLN A 207 -4.97 -20.11 -32.08
C GLN A 207 -4.46 -20.44 -30.68
N TRP A 208 -3.96 -19.45 -29.92
CA TRP A 208 -3.44 -19.67 -28.57
C TRP A 208 -4.56 -20.00 -27.59
N SER A 209 -4.27 -20.97 -26.72
CA SER A 209 -5.10 -21.34 -25.59
C SER A 209 -5.17 -20.24 -24.52
N ASP A 210 -6.11 -20.36 -23.58
CA ASP A 210 -6.19 -19.47 -22.41
C ASP A 210 -4.85 -19.37 -21.65
N GLU A 211 -4.20 -20.52 -21.44
CA GLU A 211 -2.95 -20.59 -20.70
C GLU A 211 -1.80 -19.90 -21.45
N GLU A 212 -1.68 -20.13 -22.77
CA GLU A 212 -0.66 -19.47 -23.59
C GLU A 212 -0.84 -17.95 -23.60
N LEU A 213 -2.08 -17.47 -23.70
CA LEU A 213 -2.40 -16.04 -23.63
C LEU A 213 -2.05 -15.47 -22.25
N PHE A 214 -2.48 -16.13 -21.17
CA PHE A 214 -2.25 -15.69 -19.80
C PHE A 214 -0.76 -15.58 -19.48
N GLN A 215 0.03 -16.62 -19.80
CA GLN A 215 1.46 -16.65 -19.48
C GLN A 215 2.26 -15.65 -20.30
N ASN A 216 1.93 -15.44 -21.58
CA ASN A 216 2.61 -14.43 -22.40
C ASN A 216 2.23 -13.00 -21.97
N ALA A 217 0.97 -12.76 -21.60
CA ALA A 217 0.56 -11.49 -21.01
C ALA A 217 1.28 -11.25 -19.67
N ARG A 218 1.27 -12.24 -18.75
CA ARG A 218 1.96 -12.19 -17.46
C ARG A 218 3.44 -11.89 -17.62
N LYS A 219 4.15 -12.63 -18.47
CA LYS A 219 5.58 -12.43 -18.75
C LYS A 219 5.89 -10.99 -19.18
N THR A 220 5.04 -10.44 -20.05
CA THR A 220 5.19 -9.07 -20.56
C THR A 220 4.91 -8.03 -19.48
N VAL A 221 3.84 -8.21 -18.70
CA VAL A 221 3.50 -7.33 -17.57
C VAL A 221 4.62 -7.30 -16.53
N VAL A 222 5.15 -8.47 -16.15
CA VAL A 222 6.24 -8.57 -15.17
C VAL A 222 7.49 -7.86 -15.68
N ALA A 223 7.86 -8.04 -16.95
CA ALA A 223 8.99 -7.34 -17.55
C ALA A 223 8.79 -5.81 -17.55
N THR A 224 7.59 -5.34 -17.90
CA THR A 224 7.24 -3.90 -17.84
C THR A 224 7.31 -3.37 -16.41
N PHE A 225 6.77 -4.12 -15.44
CA PHE A 225 6.78 -3.76 -14.02
C PHE A 225 8.20 -3.62 -13.48
N GLN A 226 9.06 -4.63 -13.73
CA GLN A 226 10.49 -4.59 -13.37
C GLN A 226 11.21 -3.41 -14.02
N ASN A 227 10.95 -3.13 -15.30
CA ASN A 227 11.58 -2.04 -16.00
C ASN A 227 11.21 -0.67 -15.40
N ILE A 228 9.92 -0.42 -15.17
CA ILE A 228 9.46 0.83 -14.55
C ILE A 228 10.01 0.94 -13.12
N ALA A 229 9.95 -0.12 -12.33
CA ALA A 229 10.45 -0.13 -10.96
C ALA A 229 11.95 0.23 -10.88
N LEU A 230 12.80 -0.44 -11.65
CA LEU A 230 14.26 -0.34 -11.50
C LEU A 230 14.90 0.80 -12.30
N TYR A 231 14.34 1.17 -13.46
CA TYR A 231 14.98 2.10 -14.39
C TYR A 231 14.25 3.44 -14.55
N GLU A 232 13.02 3.57 -14.03
CA GLU A 232 12.28 4.83 -14.05
C GLU A 232 12.00 5.34 -12.64
N TRP A 233 11.27 4.56 -11.84
CA TRP A 233 10.86 4.94 -10.50
C TRP A 233 12.04 5.03 -9.53
N LEU A 234 12.87 3.98 -9.42
CA LEU A 234 13.95 3.95 -8.43
C LEU A 234 14.96 5.11 -8.61
N PRO A 235 15.44 5.42 -9.84
CA PRO A 235 16.30 6.58 -10.05
C PRO A 235 15.63 7.90 -9.68
N ALA A 236 14.38 8.11 -10.11
CA ALA A 236 13.64 9.32 -9.75
C ALA A 236 13.50 9.44 -8.24
N TYR A 237 13.07 8.37 -7.56
CA TYR A 237 12.88 8.28 -6.12
C TYR A 237 14.16 8.56 -5.31
N LEU A 238 15.32 8.07 -5.79
CA LEU A 238 16.60 8.26 -5.11
C LEU A 238 17.32 9.57 -5.48
N GLY A 239 16.75 10.40 -6.37
CA GLY A 239 17.34 11.65 -6.83
C GLY A 239 18.42 11.40 -7.87
N ASP A 240 18.02 10.81 -8.99
CA ASP A 240 18.81 10.50 -10.18
C ASP A 240 19.98 9.51 -9.95
N ARG A 241 19.93 8.76 -8.84
CA ARG A 241 20.88 7.66 -8.58
C ARG A 241 20.42 6.42 -9.31
N THR A 242 21.11 6.07 -10.39
CA THR A 242 20.81 4.90 -11.22
C THR A 242 21.54 3.65 -10.73
N LEU A 243 20.96 2.49 -11.03
CA LEU A 243 21.65 1.21 -10.88
C LEU A 243 22.80 1.10 -11.89
N PRO A 244 23.89 0.40 -11.56
CA PRO A 244 24.92 0.09 -12.53
C PRO A 244 24.34 -0.77 -13.69
N PRO A 245 24.97 -0.75 -14.87
CA PRO A 245 24.56 -1.61 -15.98
C PRO A 245 24.46 -3.08 -15.54
N TYR A 246 23.39 -3.75 -15.94
CA TYR A 246 23.13 -5.13 -15.53
C TYR A 246 24.25 -6.06 -15.99
N PRO A 247 25.01 -6.71 -15.08
CA PRO A 247 26.16 -7.54 -15.44
C PRO A 247 25.78 -8.94 -15.92
N GLY A 248 24.48 -9.25 -15.99
CA GLY A 248 23.95 -10.60 -16.20
C GLY A 248 23.47 -11.25 -14.90
N TYR A 249 22.84 -12.43 -15.03
CA TYR A 249 22.31 -13.16 -13.89
C TYR A 249 23.41 -13.71 -12.99
N GLN A 250 23.34 -13.38 -11.72
CA GLN A 250 24.32 -13.76 -10.70
C GLN A 250 23.74 -14.86 -9.80
N LYS A 251 24.03 -16.14 -10.11
CA LYS A 251 23.46 -17.30 -9.41
C LYS A 251 23.74 -17.35 -7.91
N PHE A 252 24.87 -16.78 -7.46
CA PHE A 252 25.35 -16.90 -6.08
C PHE A 252 25.05 -15.66 -5.22
N VAL A 253 24.30 -14.69 -5.75
CA VAL A 253 23.83 -13.54 -4.97
C VAL A 253 22.54 -13.93 -4.27
N ASP A 254 22.47 -13.68 -2.96
CA ASP A 254 21.25 -13.85 -2.17
C ASP A 254 20.31 -12.66 -2.43
N PRO A 255 19.12 -12.89 -3.01
CA PRO A 255 18.15 -11.85 -3.31
C PRO A 255 17.16 -11.60 -2.15
N ALA A 256 17.34 -12.24 -0.99
CA ALA A 256 16.43 -12.08 0.13
C ALA A 256 16.33 -10.61 0.58
N ILE A 257 15.11 -10.19 0.93
CA ILE A 257 14.86 -8.85 1.46
C ILE A 257 15.36 -8.77 2.90
N SER A 258 16.19 -7.77 3.19
CA SER A 258 16.73 -7.57 4.53
C SER A 258 15.73 -6.80 5.43
N PRO A 259 15.69 -7.06 6.74
CA PRO A 259 14.84 -6.32 7.69
C PRO A 259 15.11 -4.80 7.70
N GLU A 260 16.37 -4.41 7.45
CA GLU A 260 16.78 -3.01 7.37
C GLU A 260 16.18 -2.34 6.13
N PHE A 261 16.18 -3.04 4.98
CA PHE A 261 15.55 -2.55 3.76
C PHE A 261 14.05 -2.35 3.97
N GLU A 262 13.36 -3.31 4.59
CA GLU A 262 11.92 -3.19 4.88
C GLU A 262 11.61 -1.95 5.72
N THR A 263 12.39 -1.73 6.78
CA THR A 263 12.24 -0.55 7.64
C THR A 263 12.50 0.76 6.87
N ALA A 264 13.58 0.82 6.09
CA ALA A 264 13.95 2.01 5.33
C ALA A 264 12.91 2.35 4.25
N ALA A 265 12.51 1.36 3.44
CA ALA A 265 11.57 1.54 2.34
C ALA A 265 10.20 2.03 2.84
N MET A 266 9.69 1.44 3.94
CA MET A 266 8.42 1.86 4.52
C MET A 266 8.47 3.25 5.15
N ARG A 267 9.56 3.61 5.84
CA ARG A 267 9.67 4.94 6.46
C ARG A 267 9.80 6.06 5.43
N LEU A 268 10.55 5.84 4.35
CA LEU A 268 10.63 6.79 3.23
C LEU A 268 9.27 7.00 2.55
N GLY A 269 8.47 5.93 2.37
CA GLY A 269 7.13 6.08 1.83
C GLY A 269 6.18 6.87 2.76
N ILE A 270 6.25 6.61 4.07
CA ILE A 270 5.35 7.24 5.05
C ILE A 270 5.55 8.76 5.14
N THR A 271 6.79 9.28 5.04
CA THR A 271 7.04 10.73 5.13
C THR A 271 6.44 11.50 3.97
N MET A 272 6.38 10.92 2.77
CA MET A 272 5.83 11.57 1.58
C MET A 272 4.29 11.50 1.47
N ALA A 273 3.62 10.76 2.36
CA ALA A 273 2.19 10.52 2.25
C ALA A 273 1.39 11.81 2.47
N PRO A 274 0.60 12.28 1.48
CA PRO A 274 -0.18 13.50 1.64
C PRO A 274 -1.38 13.27 2.56
N PRO A 275 -1.89 14.32 3.23
CA PRO A 275 -3.12 14.20 4.04
C PRO A 275 -4.37 13.92 3.19
N GLY A 276 -4.33 14.24 1.90
CA GLY A 276 -5.39 13.94 0.96
C GLY A 276 -4.90 13.89 -0.48
N VAL A 277 -5.67 13.22 -1.34
CA VAL A 277 -5.32 12.95 -2.72
C VAL A 277 -6.35 13.54 -3.67
N TYR A 278 -5.88 14.29 -4.67
CA TYR A 278 -6.75 14.88 -5.68
C TYR A 278 -7.30 13.84 -6.66
N MET A 279 -8.44 14.17 -7.27
CA MET A 279 -8.94 13.49 -8.46
C MET A 279 -8.99 14.49 -9.61
N ARG A 280 -8.37 14.16 -10.74
CA ARG A 280 -8.24 15.07 -11.89
C ARG A 280 -8.73 14.38 -13.15
N ASN A 281 -9.62 15.02 -13.89
CA ASN A 281 -10.07 14.50 -15.16
C ASN A 281 -9.05 14.73 -16.31
N ARG A 282 -9.36 14.18 -17.49
CA ARG A 282 -8.53 14.31 -18.71
C ARG A 282 -8.34 15.75 -19.20
N THR A 283 -9.23 16.68 -18.84
CA THR A 283 -9.17 18.09 -19.25
C THR A 283 -8.51 18.99 -18.19
N CYS A 284 -7.67 18.41 -17.33
CA CYS A 284 -6.96 19.10 -16.25
C CYS A 284 -7.87 19.76 -15.19
N HIS A 285 -9.12 19.32 -15.07
CA HIS A 285 -10.03 19.82 -14.05
C HIS A 285 -10.02 18.91 -12.83
N PHE A 286 -9.75 19.50 -11.66
CA PHE A 286 -9.78 18.82 -10.37
C PHE A 286 -11.21 18.72 -9.84
N ARG A 287 -11.68 17.50 -9.65
CA ARG A 287 -13.03 17.21 -9.17
C ARG A 287 -13.09 17.39 -7.65
N LYS A 288 -14.21 17.96 -7.18
CA LYS A 288 -14.53 17.99 -5.74
C LYS A 288 -15.04 16.63 -5.26
N ILE A 289 -14.62 16.26 -4.06
CA ILE A 289 -14.92 15.00 -3.38
C ILE A 289 -16.11 15.20 -2.46
N ILE A 290 -17.07 14.28 -2.52
CA ILE A 290 -18.23 14.26 -1.64
C ILE A 290 -17.85 13.51 -0.37
N ASN A 291 -17.88 14.20 0.78
CA ASN A 291 -17.64 13.61 2.08
C ASN A 291 -18.88 12.84 2.57
N THR A 292 -18.70 12.03 3.61
CA THR A 292 -19.80 11.26 4.24
C THR A 292 -20.90 12.15 4.82
N ASP A 293 -20.59 13.39 5.21
CA ASP A 293 -21.56 14.38 5.68
C ASP A 293 -22.24 15.17 4.54
N GLY A 294 -21.94 14.83 3.27
CA GLY A 294 -22.43 15.52 2.08
C GLY A 294 -21.68 16.80 1.74
N SER A 295 -20.71 17.23 2.57
CA SER A 295 -19.88 18.40 2.25
C SER A 295 -18.91 18.10 1.11
N LEU A 296 -18.47 19.17 0.42
CA LEU A 296 -17.52 19.06 -0.67
C LEU A 296 -16.11 19.41 -0.19
N SER A 297 -15.17 18.51 -0.44
CA SER A 297 -13.74 18.72 -0.22
C SER A 297 -12.97 18.75 -1.53
N SER A 298 -11.79 19.38 -1.51
CA SER A 298 -10.96 19.52 -2.71
C SER A 298 -10.20 18.23 -3.04
N ALA A 299 -10.00 17.34 -2.07
CA ALA A 299 -9.24 16.09 -2.18
C ALA A 299 -9.85 14.99 -1.29
N LEU A 300 -9.56 13.73 -1.62
CA LEU A 300 -9.96 12.56 -0.86
C LEU A 300 -9.02 12.40 0.34
N ARG A 301 -9.56 12.49 1.55
CA ARG A 301 -8.75 12.40 2.78
C ARG A 301 -8.16 11.01 2.96
N LEU A 302 -6.85 10.92 3.24
CA LEU A 302 -6.13 9.65 3.38
C LEU A 302 -6.69 8.79 4.51
N CYS A 303 -6.86 9.33 5.72
CA CYS A 303 -7.38 8.55 6.84
C CYS A 303 -8.83 8.05 6.65
N ASN A 304 -9.62 8.72 5.81
CA ASN A 304 -10.99 8.28 5.47
C ASN A 304 -11.02 7.35 4.25
N SER A 305 -9.86 6.88 3.77
CA SER A 305 -9.77 6.00 2.59
C SER A 305 -9.34 4.56 2.93
N PHE A 306 -8.99 4.30 4.20
CA PHE A 306 -8.54 2.97 4.62
C PHE A 306 -9.67 1.95 4.65
N TRP A 307 -9.44 0.79 4.04
CA TRP A 307 -10.37 -0.35 4.01
C TRP A 307 -11.82 0.02 3.65
N LYS A 308 -12.01 0.94 2.71
CA LYS A 308 -13.36 1.34 2.27
C LYS A 308 -14.01 0.22 1.45
N ARG A 309 -15.22 -0.20 1.86
CA ARG A 309 -16.04 -1.20 1.13
C ARG A 309 -16.83 -0.57 -0.01
N GLN A 310 -17.30 0.65 0.22
CA GLN A 310 -18.03 1.45 -0.75
C GLN A 310 -17.40 2.83 -0.76
N ALA A 311 -16.82 3.21 -1.91
CA ALA A 311 -16.22 4.51 -2.08
C ALA A 311 -17.14 5.36 -2.96
N VAL A 312 -17.98 6.20 -2.33
CA VAL A 312 -18.92 7.11 -3.03
C VAL A 312 -18.27 7.87 -4.20
N ASN A 313 -16.99 8.22 -4.06
CA ASN A 313 -16.24 8.96 -5.07
C ASN A 313 -15.46 8.08 -6.06
N VAL A 314 -15.28 6.78 -5.78
CA VAL A 314 -14.47 5.85 -6.59
C VAL A 314 -15.24 4.54 -6.79
N ASN A 315 -16.32 4.59 -7.56
CA ASN A 315 -17.21 3.46 -7.82
C ASN A 315 -17.04 2.87 -9.22
N THR A 316 -16.61 3.69 -10.18
CA THR A 316 -16.52 3.30 -11.59
C THR A 316 -15.08 3.23 -12.05
N SER A 317 -14.86 2.54 -13.16
CA SER A 317 -13.55 2.50 -13.80
C SER A 317 -12.98 3.87 -14.16
N ARG A 318 -13.85 4.83 -14.51
CA ARG A 318 -13.48 6.22 -14.80
C ARG A 318 -13.05 6.99 -13.55
N ASP A 319 -13.67 6.74 -12.40
CA ASP A 319 -13.26 7.38 -11.16
C ASP A 319 -11.84 6.97 -10.77
N VAL A 320 -11.47 5.70 -11.01
CA VAL A 320 -10.09 5.23 -10.85
C VAL A 320 -9.15 6.00 -11.78
N ASP A 321 -9.52 6.22 -13.05
CA ASP A 321 -8.70 7.00 -13.98
C ASP A 321 -8.46 8.44 -13.47
N ASP A 322 -9.53 9.08 -12.97
CA ASP A 322 -9.45 10.42 -12.40
C ASP A 322 -8.56 10.45 -11.14
N LEU A 323 -8.59 9.39 -10.32
CA LEU A 323 -7.71 9.26 -9.16
C LEU A 323 -6.23 9.11 -9.57
N ILE A 324 -5.93 8.24 -10.53
CA ILE A 324 -4.57 8.06 -11.05
C ILE A 324 -4.03 9.36 -11.65
N MET A 325 -4.83 10.04 -12.46
CA MET A 325 -4.46 11.34 -13.05
C MET A 325 -4.26 12.42 -11.99
N GLY A 326 -5.02 12.38 -10.89
CA GLY A 326 -4.86 13.25 -9.74
C GLY A 326 -3.53 12.98 -9.01
N MET A 327 -3.26 11.72 -8.68
CA MET A 327 -1.99 11.30 -8.07
C MET A 327 -0.78 11.64 -8.94
N ALA A 328 -0.90 11.51 -10.26
CA ALA A 328 0.17 11.86 -11.20
C ALA A 328 0.48 13.37 -11.25
N SER A 329 -0.51 14.21 -10.92
CA SER A 329 -0.38 15.67 -11.00
C SER A 329 -0.12 16.32 -9.65
N GLN A 330 -0.38 15.60 -8.56
CA GLN A 330 -0.20 16.07 -7.21
C GLN A 330 1.23 15.81 -6.74
N ILE A 331 1.85 16.83 -6.16
CA ILE A 331 3.14 16.71 -5.47
C ILE A 331 2.92 16.05 -4.09
N ALA A 332 3.77 15.09 -3.77
CA ALA A 332 3.81 14.41 -2.48
C ALA A 332 4.39 15.32 -1.39
N GLU A 333 4.27 14.89 -0.13
CA GLU A 333 4.91 15.62 0.98
C GLU A 333 6.44 15.55 0.89
N GLU A 334 7.10 16.44 1.61
CA GLU A 334 8.55 16.48 1.73
C GLU A 334 9.12 15.17 2.29
N VAL A 335 10.32 14.81 1.85
CA VAL A 335 11.07 13.72 2.46
C VAL A 335 11.83 14.27 3.66
N ASP A 336 11.18 14.30 4.82
CA ASP A 336 11.75 14.77 6.07
C ASP A 336 11.40 13.86 7.26
N HIS A 337 11.36 14.42 8.46
CA HIS A 337 11.05 13.69 9.69
C HIS A 337 9.55 13.67 9.97
N ILE A 338 8.78 14.55 9.33
CA ILE A 338 7.37 14.81 9.59
C ILE A 338 6.53 13.70 8.97
N VAL A 339 5.49 13.29 9.69
CA VAL A 339 4.48 12.35 9.22
C VAL A 339 3.09 12.94 9.45
N VAL A 340 2.29 12.94 8.40
CA VAL A 340 0.93 13.47 8.43
C VAL A 340 0.08 12.82 9.51
N GLU A 341 -0.84 13.59 10.09
CA GLU A 341 -1.69 13.13 11.19
C GLU A 341 -2.56 11.92 10.83
N ASP A 342 -2.90 11.78 9.55
CA ASP A 342 -3.66 10.67 8.98
C ASP A 342 -2.99 9.32 9.29
N LEU A 343 -1.66 9.26 9.21
CA LEU A 343 -0.87 8.06 9.49
C LEU A 343 -0.39 7.99 10.95
N ARG A 344 -0.02 9.11 11.55
CA ARG A 344 0.56 9.17 12.91
C ARG A 344 -0.46 8.96 14.03
N GLY A 345 -1.73 9.29 13.80
CA GLY A 345 -2.77 9.33 14.84
C GLY A 345 -4.04 8.58 14.51
N HIS A 346 -4.46 8.54 13.24
CA HIS A 346 -5.79 8.06 12.85
C HIS A 346 -5.80 6.60 12.37
N LEU A 347 -4.67 6.08 11.87
CA LEU A 347 -4.56 4.69 11.40
C LEU A 347 -4.88 3.64 12.48
N LEU A 348 -4.56 3.93 13.75
CA LEU A 348 -4.73 3.01 14.89
C LEU A 348 -5.96 3.34 15.77
N LYS A 349 -6.80 4.29 15.35
CA LYS A 349 -7.91 4.75 16.17
C LYS A 349 -9.14 3.84 15.94
N SER A 350 -9.80 3.46 17.02
CA SER A 350 -11.07 2.71 17.02
C SER A 350 -12.13 3.40 16.13
N PRO A 351 -13.15 2.69 15.57
CA PRO A 351 -14.04 3.13 14.48
C PRO A 351 -14.88 4.42 14.66
N THR A 352 -14.63 5.21 15.71
CA THR A 352 -15.43 6.38 16.08
C THR A 352 -14.71 7.71 15.93
N ALA A 353 -13.40 7.72 15.65
CA ALA A 353 -12.63 8.95 15.55
C ALA A 353 -12.47 9.43 14.11
N ARG A 354 -13.45 10.22 13.64
CA ARG A 354 -13.44 10.85 12.32
C ARG A 354 -12.27 11.84 12.20
N CYS A 355 -11.57 11.81 11.08
CA CYS A 355 -10.73 12.94 10.69
C CYS A 355 -11.61 14.15 10.37
N GLN A 356 -11.52 15.20 11.17
CA GLN A 356 -12.20 16.46 10.88
C GLN A 356 -11.51 17.21 9.73
N SER A 357 -12.27 18.08 9.07
CA SER A 357 -11.83 18.84 7.90
C SER A 357 -10.70 19.81 8.26
N VAL A 358 -9.53 19.64 7.64
CA VAL A 358 -8.49 20.67 7.62
C VAL A 358 -8.79 21.58 6.42
N ARG A 359 -8.89 22.90 6.67
CA ARG A 359 -9.02 23.89 5.59
C ARG A 359 -7.71 23.94 4.81
N TRP A 360 -7.76 23.51 3.55
CA TRP A 360 -6.67 23.70 2.61
C TRP A 360 -6.64 25.13 2.10
N THR A 361 -5.55 25.85 2.32
CA THR A 361 -5.21 27.03 1.52
C THR A 361 -4.59 26.53 0.22
N MET A 362 -5.28 26.74 -0.91
CA MET A 362 -4.65 26.55 -2.22
C MET A 362 -3.41 27.44 -2.33
N PRO A 363 -2.33 27.01 -3.01
CA PRO A 363 -1.34 27.95 -3.51
C PRO A 363 -2.08 28.98 -4.35
N SER A 364 -1.84 30.26 -4.10
CA SER A 364 -2.34 31.32 -4.96
C SER A 364 -1.83 31.06 -6.38
N GLU A 365 -2.73 31.10 -7.37
CA GLU A 365 -2.31 31.21 -8.76
C GLU A 365 -1.44 32.48 -8.90
N PRO A 366 -0.34 32.42 -9.67
CA PRO A 366 0.56 33.55 -9.85
C PRO A 366 -0.09 34.76 -10.52
#